data_AF-A0A1I5K9R3-F1
#
_entry.id   AF-A0A1I5K9R3-F1
#
_cell.length_a   1.000
_cell.length_b   1.000
_cell.length_c   1.000
_cell.angle_alpha   90.00
_cell.angle_beta   90.00
_cell.angle_gamma   90.00
#
_symmetry.space_group_name_H-M   'P 1'
#
loop_
_entity.id
_entity.type
_entity.pdbx_description
1 polymer ?
#
loop_
_entity_poly.entity_id
_entity_poly.type
_entity_poly.pdbx_seq_one_letter_code
_entity_poly.pdbx_strand_id
1 'polypeptide(L)'
;MSKSCRSLGAWGDGELSAVLADLAEAQQPRKFALCEVARDGDGGVDAQIYLWGLDFCREPGGSGPGAVFVSPHGWTGNSDSAEGALECFSLIRDLRLVWL
;
A
#
# COMPACT_ATOMS: atom_id res chain seq x y z
N MET A 1 4.19 17.77 -15.91
CA MET A 1 2.78 17.90 -16.37
C MET A 1 1.89 17.67 -15.16
N SER A 2 1.22 18.70 -14.65
CA SER A 2 0.33 18.57 -13.48
C SER A 2 -0.94 17.87 -13.92
N LYS A 3 -1.21 16.64 -13.41
CA LYS A 3 -2.50 15.99 -13.58
C LYS A 3 -3.52 16.86 -12.86
N SER A 4 -4.34 17.59 -13.62
CA SER A 4 -5.48 18.34 -13.09
C SER A 4 -6.38 17.35 -12.34
N CYS A 5 -6.33 17.38 -11.01
CA CYS A 5 -7.27 16.66 -10.18
C CYS A 5 -8.65 17.28 -10.44
N ARG A 6 -9.48 16.57 -11.22
CA ARG A 6 -10.88 16.97 -11.40
C ARG A 6 -11.54 16.93 -10.04
N SER A 7 -12.03 18.08 -9.58
CA SER A 7 -12.89 18.15 -8.40
C SER A 7 -14.13 17.27 -8.64
N LEU A 8 -14.40 16.35 -7.72
CA LEU A 8 -15.59 15.51 -7.74
C LEU A 8 -16.81 16.20 -7.11
N GLY A 9 -16.75 17.51 -6.85
CA GLY A 9 -17.80 18.26 -6.14
C GLY A 9 -17.63 18.25 -4.61
N ALA A 10 -18.57 18.87 -3.89
CA ALA A 10 -18.64 18.80 -2.44
C ALA A 10 -19.45 17.57 -2.04
N TRP A 11 -18.83 16.70 -1.24
CA TRP A 11 -19.43 15.46 -0.74
C TRP A 11 -19.92 15.71 0.68
N GLY A 12 -21.06 15.13 1.07
CA GLY A 12 -21.45 15.12 2.49
C GLY A 12 -20.48 14.29 3.33
N ASP A 13 -20.37 14.59 4.63
CA ASP A 13 -19.40 13.97 5.57
C ASP A 13 -19.46 12.42 5.65
N GLY A 14 -20.55 11.79 5.18
CA GLY A 14 -20.67 10.32 5.10
C GLY A 14 -20.72 9.75 3.68
N GLU A 15 -20.98 10.57 2.66
CA GLU A 15 -21.16 10.11 1.28
C GLU A 15 -19.83 9.68 0.65
N LEU A 16 -18.77 10.46 0.90
CA LEU A 16 -17.43 10.14 0.40
C LEU A 16 -16.92 8.83 1.00
N SER A 17 -17.06 8.65 2.31
CA SER A 17 -16.65 7.42 2.99
C SER A 17 -17.41 6.20 2.49
N ALA A 18 -18.71 6.32 2.25
CA ALA A 18 -19.52 5.24 1.69
C ALA A 18 -19.05 4.85 0.29
N VAL A 19 -18.87 5.81 -0.62
CA VAL A 19 -18.40 5.52 -1.99
C VAL A 19 -16.98 4.93 -2.00
N LEU A 20 -16.08 5.42 -1.15
CA LEU A 20 -14.75 4.83 -1.02
C LEU A 20 -14.80 3.39 -0.47
N ALA A 21 -15.69 3.11 0.46
CA ALA A 21 -15.90 1.76 0.97
C ALA A 21 -16.45 0.83 -0.12
N ASP A 22 -17.47 1.26 -0.86
CA ASP A 22 -18.07 0.50 -1.97
C ASP A 22 -17.02 0.22 -3.07
N LEU A 23 -16.21 1.21 -3.42
CA LEU A 23 -15.12 1.05 -4.40
C LEU A 23 -14.02 0.10 -3.93
N ALA A 24 -13.70 0.11 -2.63
CA ALA A 24 -12.75 -0.82 -2.04
C ALA A 24 -13.32 -2.24 -2.02
N GLU A 25 -14.59 -2.40 -1.64
CA GLU A 25 -15.27 -3.69 -1.64
C GLU A 25 -15.39 -4.27 -3.05
N ALA A 26 -15.75 -3.46 -4.04
CA ALA A 26 -15.84 -3.88 -5.43
C ALA A 26 -14.49 -4.34 -6.00
N GLN A 27 -13.39 -3.72 -5.56
CA GLN A 27 -12.04 -4.06 -6.02
C GLN A 27 -11.37 -5.17 -5.21
N GLN A 28 -11.85 -5.47 -4.00
CA GLN A 28 -11.29 -6.47 -3.08
C GLN A 28 -9.76 -6.44 -2.99
N PRO A 29 -9.13 -5.28 -2.68
CA PRO A 29 -7.68 -5.22 -2.61
C PRO A 29 -7.16 -6.10 -1.45
N ARG A 30 -6.02 -6.73 -1.67
CA ARG A 30 -5.31 -7.49 -0.65
C ARG A 30 -4.54 -6.56 0.25
N LYS A 31 -4.73 -6.70 1.56
CA LYS A 31 -4.01 -5.91 2.56
C LYS A 31 -2.63 -6.49 2.79
N PHE A 32 -1.61 -5.65 2.89
CA PHE A 32 -0.25 -6.08 3.20
C PHE A 32 0.49 -5.12 4.11
N ALA A 33 1.58 -5.61 4.70
CA ALA A 33 2.59 -4.83 5.38
C ALA A 33 3.99 -5.21 4.84
N LEU A 34 4.91 -4.25 4.81
CA LEU A 34 6.34 -4.54 4.73
C LEU A 34 6.94 -4.37 6.12
N CYS A 35 7.53 -5.43 6.65
CA CYS A 35 8.14 -5.44 7.97
C CYS A 35 9.66 -5.48 7.84
N GLU A 36 10.36 -4.55 8.49
CA GLU A 36 11.80 -4.60 8.66
C GLU A 36 12.14 -5.63 9.73
N VAL A 37 13.01 -6.56 9.38
CA VAL A 37 13.35 -7.68 10.27
C VAL A 37 14.76 -7.46 10.81
N ALA A 38 14.87 -7.31 12.13
CA ALA A 38 16.13 -7.35 12.83
C ALA A 38 16.31 -8.74 13.43
N ARG A 39 17.42 -9.41 13.09
CA ARG A 39 17.86 -10.61 13.79
C ARG A 39 18.75 -10.17 14.94
N ASP A 40 18.34 -10.45 16.17
CA ASP A 40 19.26 -10.32 17.29
C ASP A 40 20.25 -11.50 17.33
N GLY A 41 21.33 -11.34 18.09
CA GLY A 41 22.36 -12.36 18.24
C GLY A 41 21.91 -13.61 19.01
N ASP A 42 20.76 -13.57 19.67
CA ASP A 42 20.20 -14.66 20.50
C ASP A 42 19.11 -15.47 19.76
N GLY A 43 18.87 -15.18 18.48
CA GLY A 43 17.91 -15.90 17.63
C GLY A 43 16.47 -15.40 17.74
N GLY A 44 16.24 -14.29 18.45
CA GLY A 44 15.00 -13.54 18.40
C GLY A 44 14.84 -12.82 17.06
N VAL A 45 13.61 -12.81 16.56
CA VAL A 45 13.22 -12.02 15.39
C VAL A 45 12.38 -10.86 15.88
N ASP A 46 12.95 -9.66 15.85
CA ASP A 46 12.18 -8.43 16.00
C ASP A 46 11.75 -7.97 14.61
N ALA A 47 10.49 -7.55 14.50
CA ALA A 47 9.90 -7.10 13.25
C ALA A 47 9.11 -5.82 13.49
N GLN A 48 9.49 -4.76 12.77
CA GLN A 48 8.83 -3.47 12.84
C GLN A 48 8.15 -3.18 11.51
N ILE A 49 6.93 -2.65 11.54
CA ILE A 49 6.23 -2.30 10.31
C ILE A 49 6.88 -1.06 9.71
N TYR A 50 7.44 -1.22 8.51
CA TYR A 50 7.99 -0.13 7.72
C TYR A 50 6.89 0.62 6.96
N LEU A 51 5.91 -0.10 6.40
CA LEU A 51 4.72 0.47 5.77
C LEU A 51 3.54 -0.51 5.73
N TRP A 52 2.34 0.05 5.53
CA TRP A 52 1.09 -0.66 5.24
C TRP A 52 0.64 -0.37 3.82
N GLY A 53 -0.05 -1.31 3.18
CA GLY A 53 -0.57 -1.09 1.84
C GLY A 53 -1.77 -1.95 1.43
N LEU A 54 -2.31 -1.57 0.28
CA LEU A 54 -3.37 -2.26 -0.43
C LEU A 54 -2.86 -2.61 -1.83
N ASP A 55 -2.97 -3.88 -2.20
CA ASP A 55 -2.66 -4.38 -3.54
C ASP A 55 -3.96 -4.66 -4.28
N PHE A 56 -4.20 -3.95 -5.39
CA PHE A 56 -5.39 -4.09 -6.21
C PHE A 56 -5.26 -5.19 -7.28
N CYS A 57 -4.21 -6.01 -7.22
CA CYS A 57 -3.94 -7.13 -8.12
C CYS A 57 -4.13 -6.76 -9.60
N ARG A 58 -3.60 -5.59 -9.97
CA ARG A 58 -3.71 -5.06 -11.33
C ARG A 58 -3.17 -6.07 -12.33
N GLU A 59 -3.99 -6.38 -13.33
CA GLU A 59 -3.53 -7.17 -14.47
C GLU A 59 -2.43 -6.41 -15.25
N PRO A 60 -1.42 -7.12 -15.78
CA PRO A 60 -0.40 -6.52 -16.63
C PRO A 60 -1.01 -5.69 -17.77
N GLY A 61 -0.68 -4.39 -17.81
CA GLY A 61 -1.21 -3.46 -18.82
C GLY A 61 -2.59 -2.86 -18.51
N GLY A 62 -3.23 -3.22 -17.40
CA GLY A 62 -4.51 -2.64 -16.97
C GLY A 62 -4.40 -1.14 -16.64
N SER A 63 -5.51 -0.42 -16.69
CA SER A 63 -5.58 0.98 -16.25
C SER A 63 -6.11 1.03 -14.81
N GLY A 64 -5.22 1.02 -13.83
CA GLY A 64 -5.60 1.05 -12.41
C GLY A 64 -4.37 1.20 -11.51
N PRO A 65 -4.56 1.48 -10.20
CA PRO A 65 -3.46 1.39 -9.24
C PRO A 65 -3.02 -0.08 -9.11
N GLY A 66 -1.70 -0.31 -9.00
CA GLY A 66 -1.15 -1.60 -8.59
C GLY A 66 -1.28 -1.74 -7.07
N ALA A 67 -0.17 -1.53 -6.36
CA ALA A 67 -0.20 -1.34 -4.92
C ALA A 67 -0.08 0.12 -4.53
N VAL A 68 -0.78 0.51 -3.46
CA VAL A 68 -0.65 1.81 -2.79
C VAL A 68 -0.29 1.59 -1.33
N PHE A 69 0.54 2.45 -0.77
CA PHE A 69 1.05 2.26 0.58
C PHE A 69 1.29 3.58 1.31
N VAL A 70 1.27 3.48 2.64
CA VAL A 70 1.51 4.56 3.58
C VAL A 70 2.49 4.11 4.66
N SER A 71 3.46 4.97 4.98
CA SER A 71 4.37 4.71 6.09
C SER A 71 3.80 5.23 7.42
N PRO A 72 4.26 4.69 8.56
CA PRO A 72 3.96 5.27 9.87
C PRO A 72 4.40 6.74 10.02
N HIS A 73 5.28 7.23 9.14
CA HIS A 73 5.78 8.60 9.13
C HIS A 73 4.97 9.54 8.20
N GLY A 74 3.85 9.06 7.63
CA GLY A 74 2.90 9.88 6.90
C GLY A 74 3.23 10.14 5.44
N TRP A 75 4.29 9.52 4.88
CA TRP A 75 4.53 9.55 3.44
C TRP A 75 3.77 8.41 2.75
N THR A 76 3.34 8.65 1.51
CA THR A 76 2.58 7.72 0.70
C THR A 76 3.29 7.42 -0.60
N GLY A 77 3.05 6.25 -1.19
CA GLY A 77 3.56 5.91 -2.50
C GLY A 77 2.73 4.83 -3.19
N ASN A 78 3.18 4.47 -4.40
CA ASN A 78 2.56 3.42 -5.19
C ASN A 78 3.61 2.62 -5.95
N SER A 79 3.28 1.39 -6.30
CA SER A 79 4.06 0.48 -7.13
C SER A 79 3.12 -0.35 -8.02
N ASP A 80 3.68 -1.16 -8.92
CA ASP A 80 2.87 -2.06 -9.76
C ASP A 80 2.25 -3.23 -8.97
N SER A 81 2.88 -3.68 -7.89
CA SER A 81 2.33 -4.66 -6.94
C SER A 81 3.01 -4.55 -5.56
N ALA A 82 2.51 -5.27 -4.56
CA ALA A 82 3.14 -5.35 -3.23
C ALA A 82 4.55 -5.96 -3.31
N GLU A 83 4.77 -6.95 -4.17
CA GLU A 83 6.10 -7.51 -4.46
C GLU A 83 7.01 -6.48 -5.12
N GLY A 84 6.48 -5.66 -6.04
CA GLY A 84 7.25 -4.56 -6.61
C GLY A 84 7.65 -3.51 -5.56
N ALA A 85 6.77 -3.22 -4.59
CA ALA A 85 7.13 -2.38 -3.45
C ALA A 85 8.25 -3.03 -2.61
N LEU A 86 8.11 -4.32 -2.30
CA LEU A 86 9.14 -5.08 -1.57
C LEU A 86 10.48 -5.01 -2.30
N GLU A 87 10.52 -5.26 -3.61
CA GLU A 87 11.74 -5.22 -4.41
C GLU A 87 12.42 -3.85 -4.32
N CYS A 88 11.67 -2.76 -4.52
CA CYS A 88 12.22 -1.41 -4.46
C CYS A 88 12.80 -1.06 -3.08
N PHE A 89 12.08 -1.35 -2.00
CA PHE A 89 12.52 -0.98 -0.66
C PHE A 89 13.57 -1.93 -0.09
N SER A 90 13.63 -3.17 -0.56
CA SER A 90 14.66 -4.13 -0.16
C SER A 90 16.06 -3.74 -0.65
N LEU A 91 16.18 -2.77 -1.57
CA LEU A 91 17.47 -2.20 -1.98
C LEU A 91 18.20 -1.46 -0.85
N ILE A 92 17.47 -1.02 0.18
CA ILE A 92 18.02 -0.20 1.28
C ILE A 92 17.70 -0.75 2.67
N ARG A 93 16.89 -1.81 2.78
CA ARG A 93 16.35 -2.35 4.03
C ARG A 93 16.19 -3.87 3.92
N ASP A 94 16.27 -4.60 5.04
CA ASP A 94 15.90 -6.02 5.08
C ASP A 94 14.41 -6.14 5.41
N LEU A 95 13.58 -6.30 4.37
CA LEU A 95 12.13 -6.28 4.48
C LEU A 95 11.51 -7.63 4.16
N ARG A 96 10.36 -7.90 4.79
CA ARG A 96 9.48 -9.01 4.44
C ARG A 96 8.08 -8.51 4.12
N LEU A 97 7.51 -9.05 3.04
CA LEU A 97 6.10 -8.86 2.71
C LEU A 97 5.23 -9.81 3.54
N VAL A 98 4.26 -9.23 4.24
CA VAL A 98 3.28 -9.94 5.06
C VAL A 98 1.88 -9.61 4.54
N TRP A 99 1.11 -10.64 4.19
CA TRP A 99 -0.30 -10.51 3.81
C TRP A 99 -1.20 -10.59 5.04
N LEU A 100 -2.28 -9.80 5.06
CA LEU A 100 -3.21 -9.65 6.19
C LEU A 100 -4.63 -10.11 5.86
#